data_AF-A4CV11-F1
#
_entry.id   AF-A4CV11-F1
#
_cell.length_a   1.000
_cell.length_b   1.000
_cell.length_c   1.000
_cell.angle_alpha   90.00
_cell.angle_beta   90.00
_cell.angle_gamma   90.00
#
_symmetry.space_group_name_H-M   'P 1'
#
loop_
_entity.id
_entity.type
_entity.pdbx_description
1 polymer ?
#
loop_
_entity_poly.entity_id
_entity_poly.type
_entity_poly.pdbx_seq_one_letter_code
_entity_poly.pdbx_strand_id
1 'polypeptide(L)' 'MKRERCWVWFRGGINELPQWVGGFYASTDDQEGILIQHSTYRDCRVPAWRVTQQEPSDPHAAPEIPDNAAWQLF' A
#
# COMPACT_ATOMS: atom_id res chain seq x y z
N MET A 1 9.17 -7.94 -14.87
CA MET A 1 8.39 -7.44 -13.72
C MET A 1 6.96 -7.93 -13.85
N LYS A 2 6.44 -8.65 -12.85
CA LYS A 2 5.01 -9.00 -12.80
C LYS A 2 4.26 -7.85 -12.14
N ARG A 3 3.13 -7.46 -12.74
CA ARG A 3 2.19 -6.47 -12.18
C ARG A 3 0.97 -7.22 -11.67
N GLU A 4 0.66 -7.05 -10.40
CA GLU A 4 -0.47 -7.73 -9.76
C GLU A 4 -1.39 -6.69 -9.13
N ARG A 5 -2.70 -6.94 -9.16
CA ARG A 5 -3.65 -6.06 -8.48
C ARG A 5 -3.44 -6.16 -6.98
N CYS A 6 -3.51 -5.02 -6.30
CA CYS A 6 -3.32 -4.96 -4.87
C CYS A 6 -4.21 -3.91 -4.21
N TRP A 7 -4.24 -3.98 -2.89
CA TRP A 7 -4.79 -2.98 -1.99
C TRP A 7 -3.65 -2.36 -1.21
N VAL A 8 -3.75 -1.05 -0.98
CA VAL A 8 -2.73 -0.27 -0.28
C VAL A 8 -3.36 0.34 0.98
N TRP A 9 -2.67 0.20 2.12
CA TRP A 9 -3.10 0.77 3.39
C TRP A 9 -2.78 2.25 3.47
N PHE A 10 -3.79 3.07 3.72
CA PHE A 10 -3.64 4.50 3.99
C PHE A 10 -3.98 4.78 5.45
N ARG A 11 -3.15 5.59 6.11
CA ARG A 11 -3.40 6.08 7.49
C ARG A 11 -4.61 7.01 7.63
N GLY A 12 -5.23 7.41 6.51
CA GLY A 12 -6.24 8.46 6.48
C GLY A 12 -5.65 9.87 6.66
N GLY A 13 -6.38 10.86 6.18
CA GLY A 13 -6.14 12.29 6.40
C GLY A 13 -6.99 12.91 7.51
N ILE A 14 -7.19 14.21 7.44
CA ILE A 14 -8.09 14.94 8.35
C ILE A 14 -9.53 14.57 7.99
N ASN A 15 -10.26 13.96 8.93
CA ASN A 15 -11.62 13.44 8.78
C ASN A 15 -11.77 12.17 7.92
N GLU A 16 -10.68 11.48 7.60
CA GLU A 16 -10.74 10.19 6.90
C GLU A 16 -10.23 9.09 7.82
N LEU A 17 -10.99 8.00 7.90
CA LEU A 17 -10.54 6.82 8.62
C LEU A 17 -9.40 6.13 7.85
N PRO A 18 -8.42 5.54 8.56
CA PRO A 18 -7.46 4.64 7.96
C PRO A 18 -8.17 3.54 7.19
N GLN A 19 -7.73 3.26 5.97
CA GLN A 19 -8.40 2.27 5.13
C GLN A 19 -7.49 1.64 4.09
N TRP A 20 -7.86 0.43 3.69
CA TRP A 20 -7.35 -0.24 2.50
C TRP A 20 -8.05 0.28 1.26
N VAL A 21 -7.27 0.72 0.27
CA VAL A 21 -7.78 1.20 -1.01
C VAL A 21 -7.32 0.26 -2.11
N GLY A 22 -8.27 -0.31 -2.85
CA GLY A 22 -8.01 -1.19 -3.99
C GLY A 22 -7.78 -0.43 -5.30
N GLY A 23 -7.58 -1.18 -6.38
CA GLY A 23 -7.41 -0.64 -7.74
C GLY A 23 -5.95 -0.35 -8.13
N PHE A 24 -5.01 -0.54 -7.20
CA PHE A 24 -3.59 -0.37 -7.46
C PHE A 24 -2.99 -1.57 -8.18
N TYR A 25 -1.88 -1.34 -8.87
CA TYR A 25 -0.98 -2.38 -9.35
C TYR A 25 0.33 -2.32 -8.58
N ALA A 26 0.76 -3.45 -8.02
CA ALA A 26 2.05 -3.64 -7.37
C ALA A 26 3.06 -4.26 -8.33
N SER A 27 4.30 -3.78 -8.28
CA SER A 27 5.47 -4.40 -8.91
C SER A 27 6.63 -4.50 -7.92
N THR A 28 7.34 -5.61 -7.97
CA THR A 28 8.59 -5.82 -7.22
C THR A 28 9.78 -5.90 -8.17
N ASP A 29 10.94 -5.45 -7.68
CA ASP A 29 12.23 -5.50 -8.34
C ASP A 29 13.36 -5.52 -7.29
N ASP A 30 14.61 -5.31 -7.72
CA ASP A 30 15.78 -5.34 -6.83
C ASP A 30 15.87 -4.14 -5.87
N GLN A 31 14.96 -3.15 -5.98
CA GLN A 31 14.91 -2.02 -5.06
C GLN A 31 14.00 -2.32 -3.85
N GLU A 32 14.24 -1.61 -2.74
CA GLU A 32 13.47 -1.81 -1.53
C GLU A 32 11.98 -1.45 -1.69
N GLY A 33 11.12 -2.27 -1.08
CA GLY A 33 9.67 -2.09 -1.07
C GLY A 33 8.98 -2.44 -2.38
N ILE A 34 7.75 -1.97 -2.50
CA ILE A 34 6.83 -2.30 -3.59
C ILE A 34 6.47 -1.01 -4.32
N LEU A 35 6.72 -0.99 -5.63
CA LEU A 35 6.25 0.08 -6.50
C LEU A 35 4.73 -0.08 -6.70
N ILE A 36 3.96 0.91 -6.26
CA ILE A 36 2.51 0.96 -6.47
C ILE A 36 2.17 1.99 -7.55
N GLN A 37 1.21 1.64 -8.40
CA GLN A 37 0.77 2.48 -9.52
C GLN A 37 -0.76 2.55 -9.55
N HIS A 38 -1.30 3.74 -9.79
CA HIS A 38 -2.74 3.98 -9.92
C HIS A 38 -2.99 5.22 -10.78
N SER A 39 -4.10 5.27 -11.53
CA SER A 39 -4.40 6.36 -12.47
C SER A 39 -4.55 7.73 -11.80
N THR A 40 -4.98 7.76 -10.54
CA THR A 40 -5.25 8.99 -9.76
C THR A 40 -4.22 9.28 -8.67
N TYR A 41 -3.22 8.42 -8.49
CA TYR A 41 -2.17 8.62 -7.49
C TYR A 41 -0.81 8.75 -8.16
N ARG A 42 0.11 9.41 -7.47
CA ARG A 42 1.51 9.41 -7.89
C ARG A 42 2.11 8.03 -7.64
N ASP A 43 2.78 7.49 -8.65
CA ASP A 43 3.61 6.29 -8.52
C ASP A 43 4.65 6.50 -7.42
N CYS A 44 4.68 5.59 -6.44
CA CYS A 44 5.61 5.66 -5.33
C CYS A 44 5.95 4.27 -4.79
N ARG A 45 7.04 4.18 -4.03
CA ARG A 45 7.43 2.97 -3.32
C ARG A 45 6.94 3.00 -1.89
N VAL A 46 6.31 1.91 -1.48
CA VAL A 46 5.81 1.69 -0.13
C VAL A 46 6.37 0.39 0.43
N PRO A 47 6.51 0.28 1.76
CA PRO A 47 6.91 -0.97 2.38
C PRO A 47 5.89 -2.09 2.12
N ALA A 48 6.36 -3.34 2.16
CA ALA A 48 5.52 -4.51 1.91
C ALA A 48 4.33 -4.62 2.88
N TRP A 49 4.48 -4.23 4.15
CA TRP A 49 3.40 -4.30 5.15
C TRP A 49 2.21 -3.36 4.82
N ARG A 50 2.38 -2.38 3.92
CA ARG A 50 1.29 -1.50 3.43
C ARG A 50 0.55 -2.07 2.23
N VAL A 51 0.92 -3.23 1.70
CA VAL A 51 0.34 -3.78 0.48
C VAL A 51 -0.17 -5.19 0.74
N THR A 52 -1.38 -5.49 0.27
CA THR A 52 -1.93 -6.85 0.25
C THR A 52 -2.44 -7.19 -1.14
N GLN A 53 -2.30 -8.45 -1.54
CA GLN A 53 -2.86 -8.99 -2.78
C GLN A 53 -4.25 -9.62 -2.57
N GLN A 54 -4.71 -9.66 -1.32
CA GLN A 54 -6.03 -10.19 -0.96
C GLN A 54 -6.93 -9.05 -0.54
N GLU A 55 -8.18 -9.08 -0.99
CA GLU A 55 -9.18 -8.10 -0.57
C GLU A 55 -9.41 -8.21 0.95
N PRO A 56 -9.18 -7.12 1.71
CA PRO A 56 -9.39 -7.13 3.16
C PRO A 56 -10.87 -7.32 3.50
N SER A 57 -11.16 -8.22 4.44
CA SER A 57 -12.54 -8.43 4.91
C SER A 57 -13.08 -7.22 5.69
N ASP A 58 -12.20 -6.49 6.36
CA ASP A 58 -12.49 -5.19 6.97
C ASP A 58 -11.57 -4.13 6.34
N PRO A 59 -12.13 -3.18 5.55
CA PRO A 59 -11.36 -2.11 4.95
C PRO A 59 -10.63 -1.22 5.96
N HIS A 60 -11.06 -1.18 7.23
CA HIS A 60 -10.49 -0.32 8.27
C HIS A 60 -9.58 -1.06 9.27
N ALA A 61 -9.39 -2.38 9.08
CA ALA A 61 -8.46 -3.15 9.90
C ALA A 61 -7.02 -2.82 9.49
N ALA A 62 -6.26 -2.26 10.43
CA ALA A 62 -4.85 -1.93 10.20
C ALA A 62 -4.00 -3.20 9.95
N PRO A 63 -2.99 -3.14 9.06
CA PRO A 63 -1.96 -4.17 8.98
C PRO A 63 -1.14 -4.20 10.27
N GLU A 64 -0.30 -5.22 10.41
CA GLU A 64 0.74 -5.24 11.45
C GLU A 64 1.80 -4.18 11.11
N ILE A 65 1.76 -3.04 11.82
CA ILE A 65 2.67 -1.90 11.60
C ILE A 65 3.90 -2.06 12.52
N PRO A 66 5.13 -2.13 11.98
CA PRO A 66 6.35 -2.17 12.79
C PRO A 66 6.54 -0.91 13.66
N ASP A 67 7.13 -1.05 14.85
CA ASP A 67 7.37 0.04 15.82
C ASP A 67 8.24 1.22 15.31
N ASN A 68 8.88 1.08 14.14
CA ASN A 68 9.68 2.13 13.49
C ASN A 68 9.44 2.18 11.97
N ALA A 69 8.19 1.93 11.54
CA ALA A 69 7.86 1.75 10.14
C ALA A 69 8.10 3.02 9.30
N ALA A 70 8.95 2.88 8.27
CA ALA A 70 9.00 3.85 7.18
C ALA A 70 7.67 3.80 6.41
N TRP A 71 7.08 4.94 6.07
CA TRP A 71 5.77 4.99 5.39
C TRP A 71 5.90 5.08 3.87
N GLN A 72 7.01 5.61 3.39
CA GLN A 72 7.37 5.77 1.99
C GLN A 72 8.86 5.54 1.84
N LEU A 73 9.25 4.93 0.72
CA LEU A 73 10.65 4.73 0.32
C LEU A 73 10.94 5.65 -0.88
N PHE A 74 12.15 6.23 -0.91
CA PHE A 74 12.57 7.22 -1.90
C PHE A 74 13.45 6.62 -2.99
#